data_AF-A0A350QNB2-F1
#
_entry.id   AF-A0A350QNB2-F1
#
_cell.length_a   1.000
_cell.length_b   1.000
_cell.length_c   1.000
_cell.angle_alpha   90.00
_cell.angle_beta   90.00
_cell.angle_gamma   90.00
#
_symmetry.space_group_name_H-M   'P 1'
#
loop_
_entity.id
_entity.type
_entity.pdbx_description
1 polymer ?
#
loop_
_entity_poly.entity_id
_entity_poly.type
_entity_poly.pdbx_seq_one_letter_code
_entity_poly.pdbx_strand_id
1 'polypeptide(L)' 'EVLALDIALLSSDPEWVENLPEELTRDMVLSLSYGHYMCHVFHNIYVY' A
#
# COMPACT_ATOMS: atom_id res chain seq x y z
N GLU A 1 4.35 7.81 -13.72
CA GLU A 1 3.21 6.90 -13.97
C GLU A 1 2.43 6.70 -12.68
N VAL A 2 1.15 6.30 -12.73
CA VAL A 2 0.33 6.03 -11.54
C VAL A 2 -0.01 4.54 -11.46
N LEU A 3 0.35 3.91 -10.35
CA LEU A 3 -0.04 2.55 -10.01
C LEU A 3 -1.02 2.58 -8.84
N ALA A 4 -2.24 2.08 -9.06
CA ALA A 4 -3.25 1.94 -8.02
C ALA A 4 -3.46 0.45 -7.71
N LEU A 5 -3.42 0.09 -6.42
CA LEU A 5 -3.64 -1.26 -5.93
C LEU A 5 -4.76 -1.26 -4.88
N ASP A 6 -5.68 -2.21 -5.03
CA ASP A 6 -6.69 -2.53 -4.03
C ASP A 6 -6.37 -3.91 -3.43
N ILE A 7 -6.08 -3.92 -2.13
CA ILE A 7 -5.57 -5.09 -1.41
C ILE A 7 -6.48 -5.38 -0.23
N ALA A 8 -6.87 -6.64 -0.05
CA ALA A 8 -7.54 -7.12 1.15
C ALA A 8 -6.65 -8.16 1.83
N LEU A 9 -6.16 -7.84 3.03
CA LEU A 9 -5.36 -8.77 3.82
C LEU A 9 -6.26 -9.71 4.62
N LEU A 10 -5.66 -10.76 5.18
CA LEU A 10 -6.35 -11.60 6.16
C LEU A 10 -6.66 -10.77 7.42
N SER A 11 -7.84 -10.98 7.99
CA SER A 11 -8.24 -10.29 9.23
C SER A 11 -7.36 -10.65 10.43
N SER A 12 -6.67 -11.79 10.37
CA SER A 12 -5.71 -12.22 11.40
C SER A 12 -4.30 -11.65 11.20
N ASP A 13 -4.06 -10.90 10.13
CA ASP A 13 -2.71 -10.38 9.82
C ASP A 13 -2.36 -9.19 10.73
N PRO A 14 -1.32 -9.30 11.57
CA PRO A 14 -0.90 -8.20 12.44
C PRO A 14 -0.03 -7.16 11.72
N GLU A 15 0.53 -7.47 10.54
CA GLU A 15 1.49 -6.64 9.83
C GLU A 15 0.82 -5.97 8.61
N TRP A 16 -0.05 -5.01 8.90
CA TRP A 16 -0.86 -4.30 7.89
C TRP A 16 -0.20 -3.04 7.33
N VAL A 17 0.89 -2.57 7.94
CA VAL A 17 1.67 -1.43 7.45
C VAL A 17 2.76 -1.96 6.52
N GLU A 18 2.76 -1.51 5.27
CA GLU A 18 3.72 -1.98 4.28
C GLU A 18 5.15 -1.46 4.53
N ASN A 19 6.13 -2.27 4.14
CA ASN A 19 7.53 -1.88 4.06
C ASN A 19 8.05 -2.23 2.67
N LEU A 20 8.07 -1.25 1.77
CA LEU A 20 8.49 -1.45 0.38
C LEU A 20 10.02 -1.43 0.28
N PRO A 21 10.62 -2.38 -0.47
CA PRO A 21 12.06 -2.37 -0.71
C PRO A 21 12.50 -1.16 -1.55
N GLU A 22 13.73 -0.69 -1.31
CA GLU A 22 14.28 0.53 -1.92
C GLU A 22 14.27 0.50 -3.46
N GLU A 23 14.43 -0.69 -4.06
CA GLU A 23 14.38 -0.86 -5.51
C GLU A 23 13.03 -0.47 -6.13
N LEU A 24 11.92 -0.56 -5.36
CA LEU A 24 10.58 -0.19 -5.80
C LEU A 24 10.23 1.27 -5.48
N THR A 25 10.94 1.90 -4.54
CA THR A 25 10.65 3.26 -4.09
C THR A 25 11.62 4.30 -4.65
N ARG A 26 12.74 3.89 -5.27
CA ARG A 26 13.79 4.80 -5.75
C ARG A 26 13.27 5.94 -6.62
N ASP A 27 12.39 5.62 -7.57
CA ASP A 27 11.83 6.59 -8.51
C ASP A 27 10.43 7.07 -8.10
N MET A 28 9.95 6.69 -6.91
CA MET A 28 8.61 7.02 -6.44
C MET A 28 8.58 8.44 -5.85
N VAL A 29 7.70 9.28 -6.39
CA VAL A 29 7.48 10.67 -5.96
C VAL A 29 6.43 10.75 -4.86
N LEU A 30 5.45 9.84 -4.84
CA LEU A 30 4.39 9.80 -3.83
C LEU A 30 3.97 8.35 -3.53
N SER A 31 3.85 8.04 -2.24
CA SER A 31 3.12 6.87 -1.73
C SER A 31 1.94 7.36 -0.89
N LEU A 32 0.74 6.91 -1.24
CA LEU A 32 -0.49 7.23 -0.52
C LEU A 32 -1.23 5.93 -0.22
N SER A 33 -1.45 5.66 1.07
CA SER A 33 -2.22 4.50 1.54
C SER A 33 -3.39 4.94 2.40
N TYR A 34 -4.60 4.50 2.05
CA TYR A 34 -5.84 4.77 2.79
C TYR A 34 -6.83 3.61 2.61
N GLY A 35 -7.87 3.53 3.45
CA GLY A 35 -8.90 2.51 3.26
C GLY A 35 -9.69 2.17 4.52
N HIS A 36 -10.13 0.91 4.59
CA HIS A 36 -10.98 0.39 5.65
C HIS A 36 -10.14 -0.40 6.66
N TYR A 37 -9.57 0.30 7.63
CA TYR A 37 -8.62 -0.29 8.59
C TYR A 37 -9.16 -1.50 9.36
N MET A 38 -10.41 -1.45 9.86
CA MET A 38 -11.00 -2.60 10.59
C MET A 38 -11.33 -3.79 9.70
N CYS A 39 -11.40 -3.60 8.38
CA CYS A 39 -11.65 -4.65 7.40
C CYS A 39 -10.35 -5.13 6.72
N HIS A 40 -9.20 -4.53 7.08
CA HIS A 40 -7.89 -4.81 6.48
C HIS A 40 -7.90 -4.66 4.94
N VAL A 41 -8.64 -3.66 4.44
CA VAL A 41 -8.69 -3.30 3.01
C VAL A 41 -7.98 -1.98 2.78
N PHE A 42 -7.00 -1.99 1.88
CA PHE A 42 -6.12 -0.85 1.58
C PHE A 42 -6.16 -0.49 0.11
N HIS A 43 -6.25 0.81 -0.14
CA HIS A 43 -6.16 1.47 -1.43
C HIS A 43 -4.82 2.18 -1.46
N ASN A 44 -3.86 1.60 -2.17
CA ASN A 44 -2.51 2.15 -2.31
C ASN A 44 -2.39 2.82 -3.68
N ILE A 45 -1.90 4.06 -3.69
CA ILE A 45 -1.58 4.80 -4.89
C ILE A 45 -0.11 5.17 -4.84
N TYR A 46 0.65 4.68 -5.82
CA TYR A 46 2.05 5.02 -6.02
C TYR A 46 2.19 5.86 -7.28
N VAL A 47 2.93 6.96 -7.16
CA VAL A 47 3.28 7.84 -8.28
C VAL A 47 4.78 7.80 -8.47
N TYR A 48 5.20 7.43 -9.67
CA TYR A 48 6.58 7.45 -10.16
C TYR A 48 6.82 8.65 -11.08
#